data_AF-A0A351Y915-F1
#
_entry.id   AF-A0A351Y915-F1
#
_cell.length_a   1.000
_cell.length_b   1.000
_cell.length_c   1.000
_cell.angle_alpha   90.00
_cell.angle_beta   90.00
_cell.angle_gamma   90.00
#
_symmetry.space_group_name_H-M   'P 1'
#
loop_
_entity.id
_entity.type
_entity.pdbx_description
1 polymer ?
#
loop_
_entity_poly.entity_id
_entity_poly.type
_entity_poly.pdbx_seq_one_letter_code
_entity_poly.pdbx_strand_id
1 'polypeptide(L)'
;MQELVMSHEEIVEATTRIGKALSKRLKKEEKLPVFVCVMKGAMNFMIDLIEHVDIDILVDYIQISSYEGDKSTGKITLKQDISTNLKGRTVVIVEDVIDTGLSMKYLIEHIKEKYEPKEIIVTTLLDKACARKVKVQIDYVGKTLNQNKFVVGYGLDYREIHRNDPFVYVPTPEEVKRMDEAVER
;
A
#
# COMPACT_ATOMS: atom_id res chain seq x y z
N MET A 1 5.18 -16.80 20.83
CA MET A 1 5.29 -15.33 20.80
C MET A 1 5.12 -14.91 19.35
N GLN A 2 4.26 -13.92 19.08
CA GLN A 2 4.07 -13.39 17.73
C GLN A 2 5.42 -12.89 17.18
N GLU A 3 5.65 -13.11 15.88
CA GLU A 3 6.87 -12.63 15.23
C GLU A 3 6.65 -11.19 14.78
N LEU A 4 7.40 -10.25 15.36
CA LEU A 4 7.36 -8.85 14.97
C LEU A 4 8.02 -8.67 13.59
N VAL A 5 7.29 -8.09 12.64
CA VAL A 5 7.77 -7.80 11.29
C VAL A 5 8.23 -6.36 11.16
N MET A 6 7.45 -5.41 11.68
CA MET A 6 7.84 -4.01 11.82
C MET A 6 7.30 -3.45 13.13
N SER A 7 8.16 -2.90 13.98
CA SER A 7 7.74 -2.09 15.12
C SER A 7 7.12 -0.76 14.66
N HIS A 8 6.38 -0.09 15.55
CA HIS A 8 5.88 1.26 15.27
C HIS A 8 7.02 2.24 14.99
N GLU A 9 8.15 2.11 15.69
CA GLU A 9 9.35 2.93 15.48
C GLU A 9 9.93 2.71 14.08
N GLU A 10 10.08 1.45 13.64
CA GLU A 10 10.56 1.12 12.29
C GLU A 10 9.61 1.66 11.20
N ILE A 11 8.31 1.71 11.47
CA ILE A 11 7.30 2.29 10.58
C ILE A 11 7.49 3.79 10.46
N VAL A 12 7.62 4.51 11.58
CA VAL A 12 7.86 5.97 11.60
C VAL A 12 9.18 6.33 10.91
N GLU A 13 10.23 5.54 11.11
CA GLU A 13 11.50 5.70 10.40
C GLU A 13 11.32 5.53 8.88
N ALA A 14 10.56 4.53 8.45
CA ALA A 14 10.27 4.27 7.05
C ALA A 14 9.45 5.40 6.42
N THR A 15 8.36 5.84 7.04
CA THR A 15 7.51 6.94 6.54
C THR A 15 8.31 8.24 6.49
N THR A 16 9.09 8.56 7.52
CA THR A 16 9.96 9.75 7.55
C THR A 16 10.96 9.74 6.39
N ARG A 17 11.66 8.61 6.19
CA ARG A 17 12.65 8.46 5.12
C ARG A 17 12.01 8.62 3.74
N ILE A 18 10.88 7.96 3.51
CA ILE A 18 10.19 7.95 2.22
C ILE A 18 9.58 9.33 1.94
N GLY A 19 8.89 9.94 2.91
CA GLY A 19 8.27 11.27 2.78
C GLY A 19 9.29 12.36 2.41
N LYS A 20 10.45 12.38 3.09
CA LYS A 20 11.56 13.30 2.76
C LYS A 20 12.13 13.05 1.37
N ALA A 21 12.26 11.78 0.97
CA ALA A 21 12.77 11.43 -0.36
C ALA A 21 11.80 11.86 -1.47
N LEU A 22 10.49 11.64 -1.28
CA LEU A 22 9.45 12.10 -2.20
C LEU A 22 9.41 13.62 -2.28
N SER A 23 9.46 14.31 -1.14
CA SER A 23 9.52 15.78 -1.09
C SER A 23 10.68 16.33 -1.92
N LYS A 24 11.88 15.74 -1.78
CA LYS A 24 13.05 16.14 -2.56
C LYS A 24 12.88 15.87 -4.06
N ARG A 25 12.32 14.70 -4.44
CA ARG A 25 12.11 14.30 -5.84
C ARG A 25 11.09 15.20 -6.53
N LEU A 26 10.04 15.58 -5.81
CA LEU A 26 8.85 16.24 -6.35
C LEU A 26 8.86 17.77 -6.19
N LYS A 27 9.84 18.34 -5.47
CA LYS A 27 9.93 19.79 -5.16
C LYS A 27 9.87 20.73 -6.38
N LYS A 28 10.26 20.25 -7.56
CA LYS A 28 10.34 21.06 -8.79
C LYS A 28 9.26 20.71 -9.81
N GLU A 29 8.23 19.96 -9.40
CA GLU A 29 7.11 19.65 -10.27
C GLU A 29 6.30 20.91 -10.60
N GLU A 30 5.94 21.08 -11.88
CA GLU A 30 5.14 22.23 -12.33
C GLU A 30 3.68 22.14 -11.86
N LYS A 31 3.18 20.91 -11.70
CA LYS A 31 1.85 20.62 -11.16
C LYS A 31 1.98 19.86 -9.86
N LEU A 32 1.11 20.17 -8.90
CA LEU A 32 1.04 19.42 -7.63
C LEU A 32 0.94 17.90 -7.90
N PRO A 33 1.81 17.08 -7.29
CA PRO A 33 1.73 15.64 -7.39
C PRO A 33 0.47 15.13 -6.68
N VAL A 34 -0.03 13.97 -7.10
CA VAL A 34 -1.22 13.34 -6.52
C VAL A 34 -0.81 12.04 -5.84
N PHE A 35 -1.02 11.96 -4.53
CA PHE A 35 -0.81 10.75 -3.75
C PHE A 35 -2.12 9.97 -3.72
N VAL A 36 -2.10 8.75 -4.25
CA VAL A 36 -3.26 7.89 -4.39
C VAL A 36 -3.13 6.73 -3.43
N CYS A 37 -3.98 6.70 -2.40
CA CYS A 37 -4.05 5.61 -1.43
C CYS A 37 -4.80 4.41 -2.03
N VAL A 38 -4.19 3.22 -2.00
CA VAL A 38 -4.90 1.99 -2.34
C VAL A 38 -5.68 1.50 -1.12
N MET A 39 -7.01 1.64 -1.20
CA MET A 39 -7.89 1.33 -0.07
C MET A 39 -8.17 -0.17 0.02
N LYS A 40 -8.33 -0.71 1.24
CA LYS A 40 -8.29 -0.01 2.53
C LYS A 40 -6.91 -0.04 3.21
N GLY A 41 -6.09 -1.02 2.87
CA GLY A 41 -4.92 -1.41 3.63
C GLY A 41 -3.87 -0.32 3.74
N ALA A 42 -3.66 0.47 2.69
CA ALA A 42 -2.65 1.52 2.67
C ALA A 42 -3.01 2.78 3.48
N MET A 43 -4.22 2.86 4.07
CA MET A 43 -4.71 4.07 4.74
C MET A 43 -3.81 4.54 5.88
N ASN A 44 -3.38 3.63 6.77
CA ASN A 44 -2.48 3.99 7.88
C ASN A 44 -1.12 4.45 7.33
N PHE A 45 -0.56 3.72 6.37
CA PHE A 45 0.71 4.10 5.75
C PHE A 45 0.63 5.45 5.04
N MET A 46 -0.48 5.73 4.35
CA MET A 46 -0.72 7.01 3.70
C MET A 46 -0.73 8.16 4.72
N ILE A 47 -1.50 8.04 5.80
CA ILE A 47 -1.62 9.09 6.82
C ILE A 47 -0.25 9.42 7.42
N ASP A 48 0.49 8.42 7.91
CA ASP A 48 1.79 8.64 8.53
C ASP A 48 2.85 9.09 7.49
N LEU A 49 2.73 8.68 6.22
CA LEU A 49 3.63 9.12 5.16
C LEU A 49 3.49 10.61 4.86
N ILE A 50 2.26 11.11 4.69
CA ILE A 50 2.03 12.50 4.26
C ILE A 50 2.42 13.52 5.32
N GLU A 51 2.43 13.14 6.61
CA GLU A 51 2.95 14.00 7.69
C GLU A 51 4.44 14.36 7.51
N HIS A 52 5.17 13.58 6.71
CA HIS A 52 6.59 13.79 6.41
C HIS A 52 6.84 14.29 4.99
N VAL A 53 5.80 14.73 4.29
CA VAL A 53 5.91 15.32 2.95
C VAL A 53 5.90 16.85 3.06
N ASP A 54 7.05 17.49 2.79
CA ASP A 54 7.30 18.92 3.01
C ASP A 54 6.96 19.79 1.77
N ILE A 55 6.02 19.35 0.93
CA ILE A 55 5.55 20.08 -0.26
C ILE A 55 4.03 19.99 -0.36
N ASP A 56 3.42 20.92 -1.09
CA ASP A 56 1.99 20.84 -1.40
C ASP A 56 1.69 19.60 -2.26
N ILE A 57 0.71 18.82 -1.84
CA ILE A 57 0.25 17.60 -2.51
C ILE A 57 -1.27 17.60 -2.64
N LEU A 58 -1.77 16.83 -3.61
CA LEU A 58 -3.16 16.40 -3.64
C LEU A 58 -3.25 14.96 -3.13
N VAL A 59 -4.33 14.62 -2.46
CA VAL A 59 -4.60 13.26 -1.97
C VAL A 59 -5.90 12.76 -2.59
N ASP A 60 -5.87 11.53 -3.08
CA ASP A 60 -7.06 10.81 -3.54
C ASP A 60 -6.90 9.33 -3.16
N TYR A 61 -7.90 8.52 -3.48
CA TYR A 61 -7.89 7.10 -3.20
C TYR A 61 -8.50 6.28 -4.33
N ILE A 62 -8.08 5.03 -4.42
CA ILE A 62 -8.63 4.04 -5.34
C ILE A 62 -8.93 2.77 -4.56
N GLN A 63 -10.01 2.07 -4.92
CA GLN A 63 -10.34 0.80 -4.31
C GLN A 63 -10.55 -0.26 -5.38
N ILE A 64 -9.77 -1.32 -5.29
CA ILE A 64 -9.89 -2.51 -6.13
C ILE A 64 -10.20 -3.74 -5.27
N SER A 65 -10.78 -4.75 -5.88
CA SER A 65 -10.90 -6.08 -5.28
C SER A 65 -10.35 -7.14 -6.22
N SER A 66 -9.53 -8.03 -5.66
CA SER A 66 -8.87 -9.14 -6.37
C SER A 66 -9.52 -10.51 -6.08
N TYR A 67 -10.70 -10.54 -5.45
CA TYR A 67 -11.30 -11.75 -4.88
C TYR A 67 -12.73 -12.01 -5.37
N GLU A 68 -13.01 -13.26 -5.70
CA GLU A 68 -14.32 -13.91 -5.55
C GLU A 68 -14.10 -15.11 -4.60
N GLY A 69 -14.44 -15.00 -3.31
CA GLY A 69 -14.16 -16.01 -2.28
C GLY A 69 -12.73 -15.99 -1.71
N ASP A 70 -12.20 -17.13 -1.25
CA ASP A 70 -10.90 -17.26 -0.55
C ASP A 70 -9.68 -17.36 -1.49
N LYS A 71 -9.86 -17.19 -2.80
CA LYS A 71 -8.77 -17.31 -3.80
C LYS A 71 -8.75 -16.12 -4.74
N SER A 72 -7.54 -15.61 -5.01
CA SER A 72 -7.31 -14.63 -6.07
C SER A 72 -7.63 -15.26 -7.42
N THR A 73 -8.74 -14.85 -8.04
CA THR A 73 -9.16 -15.31 -9.38
C THR A 73 -8.35 -14.66 -10.50
N GLY A 74 -7.50 -13.67 -10.16
CA GLY A 74 -6.78 -12.85 -11.14
C GLY A 74 -7.65 -11.81 -11.83
N LYS A 75 -8.97 -11.81 -11.57
CA LYS A 75 -9.90 -10.81 -12.07
C LYS A 75 -9.97 -9.67 -11.05
N ILE A 76 -9.45 -8.51 -11.43
CA ILE A 76 -9.49 -7.31 -10.60
C ILE A 76 -10.73 -6.50 -10.97
N THR A 77 -11.51 -6.11 -9.96
CA THR A 77 -12.67 -5.23 -10.11
C THR A 77 -12.40 -3.91 -9.43
N LEU A 78 -12.63 -2.82 -10.16
CA LEU A 78 -12.57 -1.46 -9.64
C LEU A 78 -13.87 -1.16 -8.89
N LYS A 79 -13.77 -0.90 -7.58
CA LYS A 79 -14.90 -0.55 -6.70
C LYS A 79 -15.10 0.95 -6.62
N GLN A 80 -14.01 1.70 -6.53
CA GLN A 80 -13.99 3.15 -6.50
C GLN A 80 -12.79 3.63 -7.31
N ASP A 81 -13.01 4.57 -8.21
CA ASP A 81 -11.96 5.16 -9.03
C ASP A 81 -11.52 6.53 -8.51
N ILE A 82 -10.38 6.99 -9.04
CA ILE A 82 -9.77 8.28 -8.72
C ILE A 82 -10.61 9.41 -9.31
N SER A 83 -10.91 10.41 -8.48
CA SER A 83 -11.74 11.57 -8.86
C SER A 83 -10.90 12.76 -9.35
N THR A 84 -9.66 12.86 -8.87
CA THR A 84 -8.72 13.93 -9.18
C THR A 84 -8.18 13.79 -10.60
N ASN A 85 -8.05 14.91 -11.31
CA ASN A 85 -7.42 14.93 -12.63
C ASN A 85 -5.91 14.69 -12.53
N LEU A 86 -5.44 13.55 -13.05
CA LEU A 86 -4.02 13.16 -13.02
C LEU A 86 -3.24 13.57 -14.29
N LYS A 87 -3.89 14.15 -15.29
CA LYS A 87 -3.27 14.42 -16.60
C LYS A 87 -2.04 15.32 -16.50
N GLY A 88 -0.90 14.78 -16.91
CA GLY A 88 0.39 15.44 -16.85
C GLY A 88 0.86 15.77 -15.43
N ARG A 89 0.34 15.08 -14.40
CA ARG A 89 0.84 15.15 -13.02
C ARG A 89 1.68 13.92 -12.71
N THR A 90 2.60 14.07 -11.75
CA THR A 90 3.27 12.91 -11.14
C THR A 90 2.33 12.28 -10.10
N VAL A 91 2.09 10.98 -10.22
CA VAL A 91 1.19 10.21 -9.35
C VAL A 91 2.03 9.32 -8.45
N VAL A 92 1.81 9.39 -7.14
CA VAL A 92 2.44 8.51 -6.15
C VAL A 92 1.39 7.51 -5.68
N ILE A 93 1.50 6.26 -6.10
CA ILE A 93 0.63 5.18 -5.60
C ILE A 93 1.19 4.71 -4.26
N VAL A 94 0.35 4.74 -3.22
CA VAL A 94 0.69 4.34 -1.85
C VAL A 94 -0.05 3.03 -1.52
N GLU A 95 0.71 1.97 -1.28
CA GLU A 95 0.21 0.60 -1.06
C GLU A 95 0.73 0.02 0.27
N ASP A 96 -0.07 -0.79 0.97
CA ASP A 96 0.39 -1.44 2.21
C ASP A 96 1.36 -2.59 1.92
N VAL A 97 1.02 -3.47 0.98
CA VAL A 97 1.85 -4.62 0.63
C VAL A 97 1.77 -4.94 -0.86
N ILE A 98 2.94 -5.14 -1.48
CA ILE A 98 3.01 -5.66 -2.85
C ILE A 98 3.52 -7.11 -2.82
N ASP A 99 2.60 -8.05 -2.99
CA ASP A 99 2.86 -9.49 -3.01
C ASP A 99 3.12 -10.04 -4.42
N THR A 100 2.14 -10.69 -5.05
CA THR A 100 2.29 -11.20 -6.43
C THR A 100 2.57 -10.11 -7.47
N GLY A 101 2.14 -8.87 -7.20
CA GLY A 101 2.26 -7.71 -8.09
C GLY A 101 1.13 -7.54 -9.10
N LEU A 102 0.14 -8.44 -9.13
CA LEU A 102 -0.97 -8.38 -10.08
C LEU A 102 -1.84 -7.12 -9.89
N SER A 103 -2.22 -6.83 -8.64
CA SER A 103 -2.97 -5.62 -8.27
C SER A 103 -2.25 -4.35 -8.71
N MET A 104 -0.97 -4.24 -8.36
CA MET A 104 -0.16 -3.07 -8.71
C MET A 104 0.04 -2.92 -10.21
N LYS A 105 0.26 -4.02 -10.95
CA LYS A 105 0.34 -4.00 -12.41
C LYS A 105 -0.94 -3.43 -13.03
N TYR A 106 -2.10 -3.93 -12.59
CA TYR A 106 -3.39 -3.44 -13.05
C TYR A 106 -3.58 -1.95 -12.75
N LEU A 107 -3.25 -1.50 -11.52
CA LEU A 107 -3.38 -0.09 -11.14
C LEU A 107 -2.51 0.81 -12.01
N ILE A 108 -1.25 0.42 -12.26
CA ILE A 108 -0.34 1.18 -13.13
C ILE A 108 -0.90 1.27 -14.55
N GLU A 109 -1.40 0.17 -15.11
CA GLU A 109 -1.99 0.12 -16.45
C GLU A 109 -3.26 0.99 -16.52
N HIS A 110 -4.20 0.82 -15.58
CA HIS A 110 -5.42 1.61 -15.47
C HIS A 110 -5.14 3.11 -15.38
N ILE A 111 -4.20 3.52 -14.50
CA ILE A 111 -3.86 4.93 -14.32
C ILE A 111 -3.21 5.51 -15.58
N LYS A 112 -2.30 4.76 -16.22
CA LYS A 112 -1.65 5.20 -17.47
C LYS A 112 -2.64 5.41 -18.60
N GLU A 113 -3.49 4.42 -18.83
CA GLU A 113 -4.43 4.40 -19.95
C GLU A 113 -5.54 5.45 -19.80
N LYS A 114 -6.09 5.57 -18.58
CA LYS A 114 -7.25 6.44 -18.35
C LYS A 114 -6.88 7.90 -18.11
N TYR A 115 -5.76 8.18 -17.46
CA TYR A 115 -5.49 9.53 -16.94
C TYR A 115 -4.28 10.24 -17.56
N GLU A 116 -3.45 9.56 -18.35
CA GLU A 116 -2.27 10.15 -18.99
C GLU A 116 -1.37 10.94 -18.00
N PRO A 117 -0.91 10.31 -16.89
CA PRO A 117 -0.02 10.98 -15.94
C PRO A 117 1.35 11.26 -16.57
N LYS A 118 2.07 12.24 -16.01
CA LYS A 118 3.47 12.53 -16.39
C LYS A 118 4.39 11.39 -15.98
N GLU A 119 4.23 10.91 -14.75
CA GLU A 119 5.04 9.88 -14.12
C GLU A 119 4.19 9.14 -13.09
N ILE A 120 4.46 7.84 -12.91
CA ILE A 120 3.90 7.05 -11.80
C ILE A 120 5.07 6.58 -10.94
N ILE A 121 5.00 6.92 -9.67
CA ILE A 121 5.90 6.49 -8.60
C ILE A 121 5.15 5.50 -7.73
N VAL A 122 5.74 4.35 -7.44
CA VAL A 122 5.12 3.34 -6.57
C VAL A 122 5.85 3.30 -5.24
N THR A 123 5.11 3.49 -4.14
CA THR A 123 5.61 3.28 -2.79
C THR A 123 4.78 2.24 -2.06
N THR A 124 5.47 1.38 -1.30
CA THR A 124 4.80 0.40 -0.45
C THR A 124 5.45 0.29 0.92
N LEU A 125 4.65 0.02 1.95
CA LEU A 125 5.18 -0.31 3.27
C LEU A 125 5.95 -1.64 3.22
N LEU A 126 5.35 -2.69 2.64
CA LEU A 126 5.95 -4.03 2.57
C LEU A 126 6.09 -4.55 1.14
N ASP A 127 7.29 -5.00 0.79
CA ASP A 127 7.55 -5.70 -0.48
C ASP A 127 7.83 -7.18 -0.23
N LYS A 128 6.94 -8.08 -0.69
CA LYS A 128 7.18 -9.52 -0.66
C LYS A 128 7.79 -9.99 -1.99
N ALA A 129 9.00 -9.55 -2.26
CA ALA A 129 9.72 -9.89 -3.49
C ALA A 129 9.81 -11.41 -3.72
N CYS A 130 9.83 -12.22 -2.65
CA CYS A 130 9.82 -13.68 -2.71
C CYS A 130 8.57 -14.31 -3.36
N ALA A 131 7.46 -13.56 -3.46
CA ALA A 131 6.18 -14.05 -3.99
C ALA A 131 5.80 -13.41 -5.34
N ARG A 132 6.69 -12.60 -5.92
CA ARG A 132 6.51 -11.86 -7.16
C ARG A 132 6.17 -12.79 -8.32
N LYS A 133 5.04 -12.56 -8.99
CA LYS A 133 4.61 -13.28 -10.21
C LYS A 133 4.74 -12.45 -11.48
N VAL A 134 4.65 -11.12 -11.34
CA VAL A 134 4.81 -10.17 -12.45
C VAL A 134 5.81 -9.10 -12.06
N LYS A 135 6.58 -8.59 -13.02
CA LYS A 135 7.53 -7.51 -12.77
C LYS A 135 6.76 -6.21 -12.45
N VAL A 136 7.05 -5.63 -11.29
CA VAL A 136 6.56 -4.33 -10.86
C VAL A 136 7.78 -3.52 -10.43
N GLN A 137 7.91 -2.30 -10.94
CA GLN A 137 8.91 -1.36 -10.46
C GLN A 137 8.36 -0.68 -9.21
N ILE A 138 9.10 -0.78 -8.11
CA ILE A 138 8.77 -0.13 -6.84
C ILE A 138 9.88 0.89 -6.56
N ASP A 139 9.51 2.16 -6.41
CA ASP A 139 10.45 3.25 -6.21
C ASP A 139 10.89 3.38 -4.76
N TYR A 140 9.95 3.16 -3.82
CA TYR A 140 10.20 3.31 -2.39
C TYR A 140 9.54 2.20 -1.60
N VAL A 141 10.35 1.45 -0.85
CA VAL A 141 9.92 0.35 0.00
C VAL A 141 10.19 0.71 1.47
N GLY A 142 9.22 0.44 2.35
CA GLY A 142 9.40 0.50 3.80
C GLY A 142 10.31 -0.63 4.27
N LYS A 143 9.87 -1.88 4.10
CA LYS A 143 10.64 -3.11 4.39
C LYS A 143 10.39 -4.21 3.35
N THR A 144 11.46 -4.86 2.90
CA THR A 144 11.36 -6.04 2.03
C THR A 144 11.33 -7.31 2.87
N LEU A 145 10.36 -8.19 2.62
CA LEU A 145 10.23 -9.49 3.27
C LEU A 145 10.84 -10.59 2.39
N ASN A 146 11.74 -11.36 2.99
CA ASN A 146 12.43 -12.48 2.31
C ASN A 146 11.63 -13.80 2.35
N GLN A 147 10.58 -13.85 3.16
CA GLN A 147 9.72 -15.02 3.33
C GLN A 147 8.27 -14.61 3.09
N ASN A 148 7.52 -15.46 2.39
CA ASN A 148 6.11 -15.22 2.11
C ASN A 148 5.26 -15.54 3.34
N LYS A 149 5.33 -14.69 4.37
CA LYS A 149 4.54 -14.82 5.59
C LYS A 149 3.22 -14.09 5.46
N PHE A 150 2.18 -14.65 6.09
CA PHE A 150 0.95 -13.92 6.33
C PHE A 150 1.20 -12.89 7.44
N VAL A 151 0.84 -11.63 7.20
CA VAL A 151 1.14 -10.51 8.08
C VAL A 151 -0.13 -9.69 8.29
N VAL A 152 -0.28 -9.15 9.49
CA VAL A 152 -1.42 -8.33 9.91
C VAL A 152 -0.92 -7.13 10.70
N GLY A 153 -1.81 -6.16 10.91
CA GLY A 153 -1.50 -4.94 11.65
C GLY A 153 -1.09 -3.77 10.74
N TYR A 154 -1.26 -2.57 11.27
CA TYR A 154 -0.93 -1.32 10.60
C TYR A 154 -1.53 -1.21 9.19
N GLY A 155 -2.86 -1.32 9.12
CA GLY A 155 -3.62 -1.30 7.88
C GLY A 155 -3.85 -2.68 7.27
N LEU A 156 -2.91 -3.62 7.42
CA LEU A 156 -3.06 -5.02 6.98
C LEU A 156 -4.06 -5.75 7.87
N ASP A 157 -4.85 -6.64 7.28
CA ASP A 157 -5.95 -7.30 7.98
C ASP A 157 -5.90 -8.83 7.97
N TYR A 158 -6.63 -9.37 8.93
CA TYR A 158 -7.24 -10.69 8.83
C TYR A 158 -8.75 -10.51 8.78
N ARG A 159 -9.39 -10.78 7.65
CA ARG A 159 -10.87 -10.69 7.48
C ARG A 159 -11.43 -9.35 8.02
N GLU A 160 -10.84 -8.23 7.59
CA GLU A 160 -11.17 -6.85 7.96
C GLU A 160 -10.81 -6.41 9.40
N ILE A 161 -10.35 -7.29 10.28
CA ILE A 161 -9.91 -6.92 11.64
C ILE A 161 -8.39 -6.78 11.75
N HIS A 162 -7.92 -6.23 12.87
CA HIS A 162 -6.50 -5.97 13.19
C HIS A 162 -5.80 -4.87 12.38
N ARG A 163 -6.49 -4.17 11.47
CA ARG A 163 -5.94 -3.01 10.76
C ARG A 163 -5.42 -1.92 11.71
N ASN A 164 -5.94 -1.84 12.92
CA ASN A 164 -5.65 -0.81 13.93
C ASN A 164 -4.48 -1.15 14.87
N ASP A 165 -3.83 -2.31 14.72
CA ASP A 165 -2.62 -2.61 15.50
C ASP A 165 -1.47 -1.68 15.03
N PRO A 166 -0.68 -1.05 15.92
CA PRO A 166 0.28 -0.01 15.54
C PRO A 166 1.61 -0.56 14.98
N PHE A 167 1.69 -1.86 14.74
CA PHE A 167 2.86 -2.58 14.27
C PHE A 167 2.43 -3.69 13.31
N VAL A 168 3.38 -4.22 12.53
CA VAL A 168 3.14 -5.38 11.65
C VAL A 168 3.72 -6.63 12.28
N TYR A 169 2.96 -7.72 12.30
CA TYR A 169 3.40 -9.00 12.85
C TYR A 169 2.86 -10.20 12.08
N VAL A 170 3.45 -11.37 12.34
CA VAL A 170 2.92 -12.67 11.92
C VAL A 170 2.13 -13.25 13.11
N PRO A 171 0.82 -13.48 12.96
CA PRO A 171 0.00 -13.99 14.04
C PRO A 171 0.35 -15.46 14.35
N THR A 172 0.30 -15.85 15.62
CA THR A 172 0.42 -17.27 15.99
C THR A 172 -0.86 -18.04 15.62
N PRO A 173 -0.81 -19.39 15.54
CA PRO A 173 -2.00 -20.19 15.30
C PRO A 173 -3.13 -19.94 16.32
N GLU A 174 -2.80 -19.69 17.57
CA GLU A 174 -3.76 -19.35 18.63
C GLU A 174 -4.39 -17.97 18.45
N GLU A 175 -3.64 -17.00 17.91
CA GLU A 175 -4.16 -15.68 17.54
C GLU A 175 -5.13 -15.79 16.38
N VAL A 176 -4.78 -16.54 15.33
CA VAL A 176 -5.68 -16.78 14.20
C VAL A 176 -7.01 -17.40 14.66
N LYS A 177 -6.98 -18.40 15.55
CA LYS A 177 -8.21 -18.98 16.11
C LYS A 177 -9.08 -17.94 16.83
N ARG A 178 -8.46 -17.05 17.62
CA ARG A 178 -9.17 -15.96 18.31
C ARG A 178 -9.73 -14.93 17.33
N MET A 179 -9.03 -14.67 16.23
CA MET A 179 -9.49 -13.80 15.16
C MET A 179 -10.71 -14.40 14.45
N ASP A 180 -10.70 -15.70 14.15
CA ASP A 180 -11.85 -16.40 13.58
C ASP A 180 -13.09 -16.30 14.48
N GLU A 181 -12.93 -16.59 15.77
CA GLU A 181 -14.02 -16.45 16.75
C GLU A 181 -14.53 -15.01 16.88
N ALA A 182 -13.68 -14.00 16.64
CA ALA A 182 -14.07 -12.60 16.73
C ALA A 182 -14.87 -12.14 15.50
N VAL A 183 -14.53 -12.65 14.30
CA VAL A 183 -15.21 -12.29 13.05
C VAL A 183 -16.59 -12.95 12.93
N GLU A 184 -16.82 -14.06 13.64
CA GLU A 184 -18.10 -14.78 13.64
C GLU A 184 -19.13 -14.26 14.67
N ARG A 185 -18.76 -13.29 15.51
CA ARG A 185 -19.65 -12.65 16.50
C ARG A 185 -20.46 -11.51 15.90
#